data_AF-A0A1M6N824-F1
#
_entry.id   AF-A0A1M6N824-F1
#
_cell.length_a   1.000
_cell.length_b   1.000
_cell.length_c   1.000
_cell.angle_alpha   90.00
_cell.angle_beta   90.00
_cell.angle_gamma   90.00
#
_symmetry.space_group_name_H-M   'P 1'
#
loop_
_entity.id
_entity.type
_entity.pdbx_description
1 polymer ?
#
loop_
_entity_poly.entity_id
_entity_poly.type
_entity_poly.pdbx_seq_one_letter_code
_entity_poly.pdbx_strand_id
1 'polypeptide(L)'
;MSKKIVILLILAFLLYSFILALEDCPPCTGEEAAKAYYLSRGFQETGAANMVTAIYLDYRLYDSIFEAALLLATSAGILFLARKEL
;
A
#
# COMPACT_ATOMS: atom_id res chain seq x y z
N MET A 1 -8.22 -8.91 34.23
CA MET A 1 -6.80 -8.59 33.99
C MET A 1 -6.10 -9.53 33.01
N SER A 2 -6.42 -10.83 33.00
CA SER A 2 -5.82 -11.83 32.10
C SER A 2 -5.89 -11.51 30.60
N LYS A 3 -7.06 -11.13 30.06
CA LYS A 3 -7.21 -10.82 28.63
C LYS A 3 -6.31 -9.68 28.13
N LYS A 4 -6.15 -8.62 28.94
CA LYS A 4 -5.28 -7.49 28.59
C LYS A 4 -3.81 -7.91 28.56
N ILE A 5 -3.39 -8.74 29.51
CA ILE A 5 -2.04 -9.31 29.56
C ILE A 5 -1.79 -10.20 28.34
N VAL A 6 -2.75 -11.05 27.97
CA VAL A 6 -2.66 -11.89 26.77
C VAL A 6 -2.55 -11.05 25.49
N ILE A 7 -3.34 -9.98 25.36
CA ILE A 7 -3.25 -9.07 24.20
C ILE A 7 -1.89 -8.37 24.15
N LEU A 8 -1.37 -7.91 25.30
CA LEU A 8 -0.05 -7.27 25.37
C LEU A 8 1.07 -8.24 25.00
N LEU A 9 0.97 -9.51 25.41
CA LEU A 9 1.94 -10.53 25.02
C LEU A 9 1.89 -10.82 23.51
N ILE A 10 0.70 -10.87 22.90
CA ILE A 10 0.55 -11.06 21.45
C ILE A 10 1.15 -9.86 20.69
N LEU A 11 0.86 -8.63 21.11
CA LEU A 11 1.42 -7.42 20.50
C LEU A 11 2.94 -7.37 20.63
N ALA A 12 3.48 -7.70 21.81
CA ALA A 12 4.92 -7.75 22.04
C ALA A 12 5.58 -8.83 21.15
N PHE A 13 4.96 -9.99 21.01
CA PHE A 13 5.43 -11.05 20.13
C PHE A 13 5.41 -10.62 18.66
N LEU A 14 4.32 -10.03 18.18
CA LEU A 14 4.21 -9.51 16.81
C LEU A 14 5.28 -8.44 16.54
N LEU A 15 5.45 -7.49 17.46
CA LEU A 15 6.47 -6.46 17.33
C LEU A 15 7.88 -7.05 17.30
N TYR A 16 8.17 -8.01 18.18
CA TYR A 16 9.47 -8.69 18.22
C TYR A 16 9.74 -9.45 16.90
N SER A 17 8.75 -10.19 16.39
CA SER A 17 8.88 -10.89 15.11
C SER A 17 9.08 -9.92 13.93
N PHE A 18 8.44 -8.75 13.97
CA PHE A 18 8.59 -7.73 12.95
C PHE A 18 9.99 -7.12 12.96
N ILE A 19 10.56 -6.86 14.14
CA ILE A 19 11.93 -6.36 14.28
C ILE A 19 12.94 -7.37 13.71
N LEU A 20 12.79 -8.66 14.05
CA LEU A 20 13.66 -9.70 13.51
C LEU A 20 13.55 -9.80 11.97
N ALA A 21 12.34 -9.65 11.42
CA ALA A 21 12.14 -9.66 9.97
C ALA A 21 12.77 -8.46 9.26
N LEU A 22 12.92 -7.31 9.94
CA LEU A 22 13.61 -6.14 9.40
C LEU A 22 15.13 -6.34 9.37
N GLU A 23 15.70 -7.00 10.38
CA GLU A 23 17.14 -7.29 10.43
C GLU A 23 17.59 -8.29 9.36
N ASP A 24 16.75 -9.28 9.04
CA ASP A 24 17.02 -10.31 8.02
C ASP A 24 16.58 -9.88 6.60
N CYS A 25 16.31 -8.58 6.39
CA CYS A 25 15.89 -8.08 5.09
C CYS A 25 17.11 -7.99 4.14
N PRO A 26 17.25 -8.87 3.12
CA PRO A 26 18.34 -8.76 2.17
C PRO A 26 18.23 -7.43 1.40
N PRO A 27 19.35 -6.83 0.97
CA PRO A 27 19.30 -5.63 0.15
C PRO A 27 18.41 -5.88 -1.07
N CYS A 28 17.44 -5.00 -1.30
CA CYS A 28 16.50 -5.08 -2.41
C CYS A 28 17.23 -4.95 -3.75
N THR A 29 17.79 -6.05 -4.27
CA THR A 29 18.63 -6.08 -5.48
C THR A 29 17.92 -5.55 -6.73
N GLY A 30 16.58 -5.53 -6.74
CA GLY A 30 15.76 -4.99 -7.83
C GLY A 30 15.36 -3.53 -7.70
N GLU A 31 15.50 -2.89 -6.53
CA GLU A 31 15.02 -1.51 -6.32
C GLU A 31 15.80 -0.49 -7.15
N GLU A 32 17.13 -0.63 -7.20
CA GLU A 32 17.99 0.28 -7.93
C GLU A 32 17.76 0.19 -9.45
N ALA A 33 17.55 -1.03 -9.96
CA ALA A 33 17.26 -1.27 -11.37
C ALA A 33 15.89 -0.71 -11.77
N ALA A 34 14.85 -0.94 -10.95
CA ALA A 34 13.51 -0.39 -11.19
C ALA A 34 13.51 1.14 -11.13
N LYS A 35 14.18 1.72 -10.14
CA LYS A 35 14.35 3.17 -10.01
C LYS A 35 15.04 3.76 -11.23
N ALA A 36 16.17 3.18 -11.66
CA ALA A 36 16.90 3.63 -12.84
C ALA A 36 16.05 3.52 -14.12
N TYR A 37 15.29 2.43 -14.27
CA TYR A 37 14.37 2.24 -15.39
C TYR A 37 13.32 3.36 -15.45
N TYR A 38 12.61 3.57 -14.35
CA TYR A 38 11.57 4.59 -14.25
C TYR A 38 12.11 6.00 -14.53
N LEU A 39 13.24 6.36 -13.93
CA LEU A 39 13.82 7.69 -14.12
C LEU A 39 14.32 7.93 -15.55
N SER A 40 14.85 6.90 -16.21
CA SER A 40 15.40 7.04 -17.56
C SER A 40 14.35 7.00 -18.67
N ARG A 41 13.25 6.25 -18.47
CA ARG A 41 12.26 5.99 -19.52
C ARG A 41 10.87 6.52 -19.22
N GLY A 42 10.55 6.86 -17.97
CA GLY A 42 9.20 7.21 -17.54
C GLY A 42 8.55 8.31 -18.37
N PHE A 43 9.28 9.40 -18.67
CA PHE A 43 8.75 10.46 -19.53
C PHE A 43 8.50 9.99 -20.97
N GLN A 44 9.40 9.19 -21.54
CA GLN A 44 9.29 8.73 -22.92
C GLN A 44 8.17 7.70 -23.11
N GLU A 45 7.96 6.84 -22.12
CA GLU A 45 6.94 5.77 -22.17
C GLU A 45 5.54 6.28 -21.83
N THR A 46 5.42 7.21 -20.87
CA THR A 46 4.12 7.65 -20.32
C THR A 46 3.71 9.07 -20.74
N GLY A 47 4.66 9.89 -21.21
CA GLY A 47 4.46 11.32 -21.48
C GLY A 47 4.28 12.19 -20.24
N ALA A 48 4.27 11.62 -19.04
CA ALA A 48 4.08 12.36 -17.80
C ALA A 48 5.40 12.96 -17.30
N ALA A 49 5.43 14.29 -17.11
CA ALA A 49 6.60 15.00 -16.60
C ALA A 49 6.88 14.68 -15.11
N ASN A 50 5.86 14.28 -14.36
CA ASN A 50 6.01 13.86 -12.96
C ASN A 50 6.10 12.33 -12.87
N MET A 51 7.24 11.85 -12.35
CA MET A 51 7.50 10.42 -12.22
C MET A 51 6.51 9.71 -11.28
N VAL A 52 6.04 10.42 -10.24
CA VAL A 52 5.06 9.87 -9.29
C VAL A 52 3.74 9.58 -10.01
N THR A 53 3.28 10.51 -10.86
CA THR A 53 2.06 10.30 -11.64
C THR A 53 2.24 9.23 -12.72
N ALA A 54 3.40 9.16 -13.36
CA ALA A 54 3.73 8.09 -14.31
C ALA A 54 3.66 6.71 -13.64
N ILE A 55 4.15 6.59 -12.40
CA ILE A 55 4.10 5.32 -11.67
C ILE A 55 2.66 4.95 -11.32
N TYR A 56 1.89 5.82 -10.67
CA TYR A 56 0.54 5.46 -10.20
C TYR A 56 -0.49 5.33 -11.33
N LEU A 57 -0.39 6.14 -12.39
CA LEU A 57 -1.41 6.17 -13.45
C LEU A 57 -1.03 5.40 -14.72
N ASP A 58 0.22 4.94 -14.85
CA ASP A 58 0.66 4.16 -16.01
C ASP A 58 1.22 2.80 -15.56
N TYR A 59 2.42 2.78 -14.97
CA TYR A 59 3.10 1.52 -14.61
C TYR A 59 2.35 0.67 -13.56
N ARG A 60 1.65 1.31 -12.61
CA ARG A 60 0.90 0.66 -11.52
C ARG A 60 -0.58 1.04 -11.54
N LEU A 61 -1.13 1.31 -12.72
CA LEU A 61 -2.52 1.75 -12.91
C LEU A 61 -3.54 0.88 -12.16
N TYR A 62 -3.37 -0.44 -12.15
CA TYR A 62 -4.31 -1.35 -11.48
C TYR A 62 -4.41 -1.12 -9.97
N ASP A 63 -3.30 -0.76 -9.31
CA ASP A 63 -3.29 -0.49 -7.87
C ASP A 63 -4.18 0.73 -7.56
N SER A 64 -3.98 1.82 -8.30
CA SER A 64 -4.77 3.04 -8.15
C SER A 64 -6.23 2.91 -8.61
N ILE A 65 -6.52 2.12 -9.65
CA ILE A 65 -7.91 1.81 -10.04
C ILE A 65 -8.62 1.06 -8.92
N PHE A 66 -7.97 0.07 -8.30
CA PHE A 66 -8.59 -0.68 -7.21
C PHE A 66 -8.70 0.12 -5.92
N GLU A 67 -7.76 1.02 -5.61
CA GLU A 67 -7.93 2.00 -4.53
C GLU A 67 -9.18 2.87 -4.75
N ALA A 68 -9.35 3.43 -5.95
CA ALA A 68 -10.51 4.25 -6.27
C ALA A 68 -11.82 3.44 -6.24
N ALA A 69 -11.81 2.20 -6.75
CA ALA A 69 -12.96 1.30 -6.71
C ALA A 69 -13.34 0.93 -5.26
N LEU A 70 -12.35 0.71 -4.39
CA LEU A 70 -12.58 0.43 -2.98
C LEU A 70 -13.22 1.64 -2.29
N LEU A 71 -12.69 2.85 -2.51
CA LEU A 71 -13.28 4.08 -1.97
C LEU A 71 -14.73 4.30 -2.44
N LEU A 72 -15.00 4.03 -3.72
CA LEU A 72 -16.35 4.10 -4.28
C LEU A 72 -17.28 3.05 -3.62
N ALA A 73 -16.84 1.80 -3.51
CA ALA A 73 -17.62 0.73 -2.91
C ALA A 73 -17.91 1.02 -1.42
N THR A 74 -16.92 1.49 -0.66
CA THR A 74 -17.08 1.85 0.74
C THR A 74 -18.04 3.02 0.92
N SER A 75 -17.88 4.10 0.14
CA SER A 75 -18.78 5.27 0.22
C SER A 75 -20.22 4.93 -0.18
N ALA A 76 -20.41 4.13 -1.24
CA ALA A 76 -21.73 3.63 -1.64
C ALA A 76 -22.35 2.73 -0.56
N GLY A 77 -21.57 1.85 0.06
CA GLY A 77 -22.00 1.00 1.16
C GLY A 77 -22.44 1.79 2.39
N ILE A 78 -21.69 2.85 2.76
CA ILE A 78 -22.06 3.76 3.84
C ILE A 78 -23.38 4.47 3.53
N LEU A 79 -23.53 5.00 2.32
CA LEU A 79 -24.76 5.68 1.91
C LEU A 79 -25.98 4.74 1.95
N PHE A 80 -25.81 3.50 1.49
CA PHE A 80 -26.84 2.48 1.53
C PHE A 80 -27.26 2.15 2.97
N LEU A 81 -26.29 1.96 3.88
CA LEU A 81 -26.58 1.67 5.28
C LEU A 81 -27.22 2.87 5.99
N ALA A 82 -26.73 4.08 5.75
CA ALA A 82 -27.28 5.31 6.32
C ALA A 82 -28.74 5.53 5.92
N ARG A 83 -29.14 5.15 4.69
CA ARG A 83 -30.55 5.19 4.26
C ARG A 83 -31.44 4.21 5.03
N LYS A 84 -30.92 3.08 5.51
CA LYS A 84 -31.70 2.08 6.25
C LYS A 84 -31.97 2.50 7.70
N GLU A 85 -31.16 3.39 8.26
CA GLU A 85 -31.26 3.91 9.62
C GLU A 85 -32.16 5.17 9.71
N LEU A 86 -32.64 5.71 8.58
CA LEU A 86 -33.59 6.82 8.46
C LEU A 86 -34.98 6.32 8.09
#